data_AF-A0AAF0HGB6-F1
#
_entry.id   AF-A0AAF0HGB6-F1
#
_cell.length_a   1.000
_cell.length_b   1.000
_cell.length_c   1.000
_cell.angle_alpha   90.00
_cell.angle_beta   90.00
_cell.angle_gamma   90.00
#
_symmetry.space_group_name_H-M   'P 1'
#
loop_
_entity.id
_entity.type
_entity.pdbx_description
1 polymer ?
#
loop_
_entity_poly.entity_id
_entity_poly.type
_entity_poly.pdbx_seq_one_letter_code
_entity_poly.pdbx_strand_id
1 'polypeptide(L)'
;MNIDFSLIRSAPKSRNDSFEALAVQLFRKTCRVPTNSTFISLRGDGGDGGVEAYFRSPDGAVFGVQAKYFFQLASAELTQIDSSLKAALSNHPTLTEYWIYIPFDLTGRVAAGKRGKSQAERFEEWKSKVESEASAKGKSLSIVLCTAAVICNQLLEIDPYGGMRRYWFDDTLNRPGNPGD
;
A
#
# COMPACT_ATOMS: atom_id res chain seq x y z
N MET A 1 -0.20 19.82 -0.06
CA MET A 1 0.76 19.25 0.89
C MET A 1 1.72 18.38 0.11
N ASN A 2 3.03 18.47 0.35
CA ASN A 2 4.02 17.62 -0.32
C ASN A 2 4.82 16.89 0.77
N ILE A 3 4.73 15.56 0.80
CA ILE A 3 5.47 14.71 1.74
C ILE A 3 6.55 13.99 0.95
N ASP A 4 7.81 14.14 1.38
CA ASP A 4 8.90 13.32 0.90
C ASP A 4 8.91 12.00 1.67
N PHE A 5 8.39 10.95 1.04
CA PHE A 5 8.32 9.62 1.64
C PHE A 5 9.69 8.99 1.89
N SER A 6 10.77 9.48 1.24
CA SER A 6 12.14 9.01 1.54
C SER A 6 12.59 9.38 2.96
N LEU A 7 11.95 10.40 3.56
CA LEU A 7 12.21 10.89 4.91
C LEU A 7 11.34 10.22 5.97
N ILE A 8 10.57 9.19 5.63
CA ILE A 8 9.90 8.40 6.65
C ILE A 8 10.93 7.88 7.66
N ARG A 9 10.58 7.93 8.94
CA ARG A 9 11.40 7.41 10.03
C ARG A 9 11.87 5.98 9.75
N SER A 10 13.08 5.65 10.22
CA SER A 10 13.63 4.30 10.13
C SER A 10 13.38 3.45 11.38
N ALA A 11 12.91 4.05 12.47
CA ALA A 11 12.66 3.37 13.73
C ALA A 11 11.22 2.84 13.82
N PRO A 12 10.98 1.64 14.39
CA PRO A 12 11.92 0.89 15.24
C PRO A 12 12.85 -0.10 14.50
N LYS A 13 12.58 -0.43 13.22
CA LYS A 13 13.34 -1.44 12.46
C LYS A 13 13.95 -0.86 11.18
N SER A 14 13.11 -0.48 10.21
CA SER A 14 13.54 0.09 8.94
C SER A 14 12.54 1.11 8.38
N ARG A 15 12.92 1.80 7.30
CA ARG A 15 11.98 2.67 6.56
C ARG A 15 10.90 1.87 5.85
N ASN A 16 11.22 0.68 5.36
CA ASN A 16 10.25 -0.23 4.74
C ASN A 16 9.16 -0.60 5.75
N ASP A 17 9.57 -1.07 6.93
CA ASP A 17 8.66 -1.45 8.02
C ASP A 17 7.83 -0.25 8.50
N SER A 18 8.42 0.95 8.50
CA SER A 18 7.71 2.17 8.85
C SER A 18 6.68 2.56 7.79
N PHE A 19 6.99 2.36 6.51
CA PHE A 19 6.05 2.58 5.42
C PHE A 19 4.91 1.55 5.41
N GLU A 20 5.22 0.28 5.69
CA GLU A 20 4.22 -0.78 5.90
C GLU A 20 3.28 -0.41 7.05
N ALA A 21 3.82 0.00 8.19
CA ALA A 21 3.03 0.42 9.34
C ALA A 21 2.14 1.64 9.03
N LEU A 22 2.67 2.65 8.32
CA LEU A 22 1.90 3.79 7.85
C LEU A 22 0.76 3.37 6.91
N ALA A 23 1.04 2.53 5.92
CA ALA A 23 0.04 2.02 4.97
C ALA A 23 -1.08 1.25 5.68
N VAL A 24 -0.74 0.40 6.66
CA VAL A 24 -1.71 -0.33 7.48
C VAL A 24 -2.59 0.62 8.28
N GLN A 25 -2.02 1.69 8.86
CA GLN A 25 -2.79 2.70 9.59
C GLN A 25 -3.76 3.45 8.68
N LEU A 26 -3.31 3.88 7.50
CA LEU A 26 -4.12 4.56 6.51
C LEU A 26 -5.25 3.66 6.03
N PHE A 27 -4.92 2.44 5.60
CA PHE A 27 -5.88 1.44 5.17
C PHE A 27 -6.96 1.19 6.23
N ARG A 28 -6.56 1.00 7.49
CA ARG A 28 -7.52 0.79 8.59
C ARG A 28 -8.48 1.96 8.77
N LYS A 29 -8.06 3.19 8.47
CA LYS A 29 -8.85 4.41 8.70
C LYS A 29 -9.69 4.83 7.51
N THR A 30 -9.25 4.51 6.29
CA THR A 30 -9.89 5.02 5.06
C THR A 30 -10.60 3.95 4.25
N CYS A 31 -10.24 2.67 4.40
CA CYS A 31 -10.95 1.59 3.72
C CYS A 31 -12.40 1.52 4.20
N ARG A 32 -13.35 1.52 3.26
CA ARG A 32 -14.78 1.40 3.57
C ARG A 32 -15.16 -0.07 3.50
N VAL A 33 -15.47 -0.64 4.65
CA VAL A 33 -15.83 -2.06 4.78
C VAL A 33 -17.22 -2.17 5.43
N PRO A 34 -17.92 -3.30 5.23
CA PRO A 34 -19.19 -3.54 5.90
C PRO A 34 -19.10 -3.40 7.42
N THR A 35 -20.20 -2.98 8.04
CA THR A 35 -20.31 -2.91 9.51
C THR A 35 -20.01 -4.28 10.12
N ASN A 36 -19.38 -4.29 11.30
CA ASN A 36 -18.92 -5.50 12.01
C ASN A 36 -17.80 -6.29 11.31
N SER A 37 -17.11 -5.69 10.33
CA SER A 37 -15.88 -6.27 9.80
C SER A 37 -14.78 -6.32 10.86
N THR A 38 -14.04 -7.43 10.90
CA THR A 38 -12.91 -7.63 11.81
C THR A 38 -11.61 -7.23 11.13
N PHE A 39 -10.78 -6.45 11.81
CA PHE A 39 -9.46 -6.04 11.32
C PHE A 39 -8.36 -6.92 11.91
N ILE A 40 -7.47 -7.43 11.06
CA ILE A 40 -6.32 -8.26 11.45
C ILE A 40 -5.07 -7.66 10.82
N SER A 41 -4.06 -7.38 11.65
CA SER A 41 -2.71 -6.97 11.22
C SER A 41 -1.75 -8.12 11.41
N LEU A 42 -0.96 -8.41 10.38
CA LEU A 42 0.01 -9.49 10.38
C LEU A 42 1.39 -8.96 10.77
N ARG A 43 2.18 -9.80 11.47
CA ARG A 43 3.59 -9.50 11.72
C ARG A 43 4.40 -10.02 10.54
N GLY A 44 5.20 -9.15 9.92
CA GLY A 44 6.07 -9.48 8.77
C GLY A 44 7.14 -10.54 9.04
N ASP A 45 7.30 -10.99 10.29
CA ASP A 45 8.26 -12.02 10.68
C ASP A 45 7.85 -13.45 10.23
N GLY A 46 6.64 -13.63 9.68
CA GLY A 46 6.08 -14.94 9.30
C GLY A 46 6.17 -15.32 7.81
N GLY A 47 6.52 -14.38 6.92
CA GLY A 47 6.62 -14.62 5.48
C GLY A 47 5.29 -14.91 4.76
N ASP A 48 5.18 -14.39 3.54
CA ASP A 48 4.30 -14.86 2.46
C ASP A 48 2.78 -14.79 2.61
N GLY A 49 2.25 -14.03 3.57
CA GLY A 49 0.81 -13.71 3.62
C GLY A 49 0.29 -13.00 2.37
N GLY A 50 1.16 -12.26 1.66
CA GLY A 50 0.81 -11.40 0.52
C GLY A 50 0.04 -10.13 0.91
N VAL A 51 -0.21 -9.92 2.21
CA VAL A 51 -0.86 -8.75 2.79
C VAL A 51 -0.16 -8.40 4.11
N GLU A 52 -0.10 -7.10 4.43
CA GLU A 52 0.35 -6.59 5.73
C GLU A 52 -0.78 -6.60 6.77
N ALA A 53 -2.01 -6.42 6.29
CA ALA A 53 -3.23 -6.47 7.09
C ALA A 53 -4.44 -6.73 6.19
N TYR A 54 -5.57 -7.10 6.80
CA TYR A 54 -6.82 -7.20 6.10
C TYR A 54 -8.03 -6.96 7.01
N PHE A 55 -9.14 -6.57 6.39
CA PHE A 55 -10.47 -6.71 6.97
C PHE A 55 -11.12 -8.00 6.49
N ARG A 56 -11.89 -8.64 7.36
CA ARG A 56 -12.83 -9.69 7.01
C ARG A 56 -14.23 -9.25 7.39
N SER A 57 -15.12 -9.13 6.41
CA SER A 57 -16.53 -8.81 6.64
C SER A 57 -17.31 -10.01 7.17
N PRO A 58 -18.50 -9.80 7.74
CA PRO A 58 -19.33 -10.89 8.28
C PRO A 58 -19.75 -11.95 7.24
N ASP A 59 -19.84 -11.57 5.97
CA ASP A 59 -20.12 -12.46 4.84
C ASP A 59 -18.86 -13.16 4.30
N GLY A 60 -17.69 -12.92 4.90
CA GLY A 60 -16.43 -13.58 4.57
C GLY A 60 -15.62 -12.93 3.45
N ALA A 61 -16.06 -11.80 2.89
CA ALA A 61 -15.24 -11.02 1.97
C ALA A 61 -14.00 -10.46 2.67
N VAL A 62 -12.88 -10.42 1.94
CA VAL A 62 -11.59 -9.96 2.46
C VAL A 62 -11.12 -8.73 1.69
N PHE A 63 -10.70 -7.71 2.44
CA PHE A 63 -10.11 -6.49 1.93
C PHE A 63 -8.67 -6.45 2.44
N GLY A 64 -7.70 -6.69 1.55
CA GLY A 64 -6.29 -6.80 1.90
C GLY A 64 -5.51 -5.53 1.57
N VAL A 65 -4.44 -5.27 2.32
CA VAL A 65 -3.47 -4.22 2.01
C VAL A 65 -2.07 -4.79 1.87
N GLN A 66 -1.34 -4.33 0.87
CA GLN A 66 0.09 -4.54 0.68
C GLN A 66 0.77 -3.18 0.55
N ALA A 67 1.90 -3.01 1.23
CA ALA A 67 2.78 -1.88 1.02
C ALA A 67 4.02 -2.32 0.24
N LYS A 68 4.51 -1.47 -0.65
CA LYS A 68 5.81 -1.67 -1.30
C LYS A 68 6.60 -0.37 -1.28
N TYR A 69 7.72 -0.39 -0.57
CA TYR A 69 8.60 0.76 -0.42
C TYR A 69 9.71 0.74 -1.47
N PHE A 70 9.35 1.07 -2.71
CA PHE A 70 10.26 1.34 -3.82
C PHE A 70 9.89 2.68 -4.48
N PHE A 71 10.79 3.26 -5.28
CA PHE A 71 10.60 4.60 -5.89
C PHE A 71 10.51 4.56 -7.42
N GLN A 72 10.24 3.38 -7.99
CA GLN A 72 9.96 3.20 -9.41
C GLN A 72 9.04 2.01 -9.62
N LEU A 73 8.26 2.02 -10.70
CA LEU A 73 7.48 0.85 -11.15
C LEU A 73 8.00 0.32 -12.49
N ALA A 74 9.06 -0.47 -12.46
CA ALA A 74 9.53 -1.22 -13.61
C ALA A 74 9.04 -2.67 -13.54
N SER A 75 9.51 -3.52 -14.47
CA SER A 75 9.06 -4.91 -14.57
C SER A 75 9.36 -5.72 -13.29
N ALA A 76 10.48 -5.43 -12.62
CA ALA A 76 10.87 -6.14 -11.41
C ALA A 76 9.93 -5.83 -10.24
N GLU A 77 9.63 -4.54 -10.00
CA GLU A 77 8.73 -4.11 -8.93
C GLU A 77 7.30 -4.58 -9.18
N LEU A 78 6.84 -4.55 -10.43
CA LEU A 78 5.52 -5.07 -10.80
C LEU A 78 5.44 -6.59 -10.61
N THR A 79 6.52 -7.34 -10.88
CA THR A 79 6.60 -8.78 -10.59
C THR A 79 6.51 -9.07 -9.10
N GLN A 80 7.09 -8.22 -8.25
CA GLN A 80 6.96 -8.35 -6.79
C GLN A 80 5.54 -8.08 -6.31
N ILE A 81 4.86 -7.07 -6.87
CA ILE A 81 3.43 -6.82 -6.59
C ILE A 81 2.59 -8.03 -7.01
N ASP A 82 2.79 -8.53 -8.23
CA ASP A 82 2.06 -9.68 -8.78
C ASP A 82 2.24 -10.93 -7.92
N SER A 83 3.46 -11.20 -7.48
CA SER A 83 3.77 -12.32 -6.58
C SER A 83 3.06 -12.18 -5.22
N SER A 84 3.02 -10.95 -4.69
CA SER A 84 2.31 -10.68 -3.43
C SER A 84 0.80 -10.87 -3.59
N LEU A 85 0.20 -10.39 -4.69
CA LEU A 85 -1.22 -10.60 -4.98
C LEU A 85 -1.56 -12.09 -5.12
N LYS A 86 -0.70 -12.87 -5.78
CA LYS A 86 -0.89 -14.34 -5.91
C LYS A 86 -0.87 -15.03 -4.55
N ALA A 87 0.07 -14.65 -3.68
CA ALA A 87 0.12 -15.16 -2.31
C ALA A 87 -1.15 -14.75 -1.52
N ALA A 88 -1.58 -13.50 -1.63
CA ALA A 88 -2.80 -13.00 -1.00
C ALA A 88 -4.04 -13.78 -1.45
N LEU A 89 -4.20 -14.01 -2.77
CA LEU A 89 -5.32 -14.79 -3.33
C LEU A 89 -5.28 -16.28 -2.93
N SER A 90 -4.09 -16.82 -2.70
CA SER A 90 -3.91 -18.20 -2.20
C SER A 90 -4.33 -18.32 -0.72
N ASN A 91 -3.89 -17.37 0.12
CA ASN A 91 -4.16 -17.37 1.56
C ASN A 91 -5.58 -16.85 1.90
N HIS A 92 -6.13 -16.01 1.03
CA HIS A 92 -7.45 -15.41 1.17
C HIS A 92 -8.25 -15.61 -0.12
N PRO A 93 -8.83 -16.81 -0.36
CA PRO A 93 -9.57 -17.10 -1.60
C PRO A 93 -10.78 -16.19 -1.86
N THR A 94 -11.29 -15.52 -0.82
CA THR A 94 -12.40 -14.55 -0.82
C THR A 94 -11.92 -13.08 -0.81
N LEU A 95 -10.67 -12.82 -1.18
CA LEU A 95 -10.14 -11.47 -1.37
C LEU A 95 -10.90 -10.75 -2.49
N THR A 96 -11.62 -9.68 -2.13
CA THR A 96 -12.44 -8.87 -3.04
C THR A 96 -11.82 -7.52 -3.35
N GLU A 97 -11.05 -6.96 -2.43
CA GLU A 97 -10.28 -5.74 -2.68
C GLU A 97 -8.83 -5.91 -2.23
N TYR A 98 -7.90 -5.40 -3.04
CA TYR A 98 -6.48 -5.44 -2.75
C TYR A 98 -5.87 -4.05 -2.95
N TRP A 99 -5.51 -3.45 -1.83
CA TRP A 99 -4.97 -2.09 -1.75
C TRP A 99 -3.44 -2.13 -1.78
N ILE A 100 -2.84 -1.38 -2.70
CA ILE A 100 -1.39 -1.34 -2.91
C ILE A 100 -0.90 0.06 -2.61
N TYR A 101 -0.08 0.22 -1.58
CA TYR A 101 0.54 1.49 -1.22
C TYR A 101 1.96 1.58 -1.80
N ILE A 102 2.25 2.68 -2.50
CA ILE A 102 3.58 3.02 -3.02
C ILE A 102 3.94 4.49 -2.71
N PRO A 103 5.22 4.80 -2.40
CA PRO A 103 5.63 6.13 -1.91
C PRO A 103 5.85 7.19 -3.01
N PHE A 104 5.33 6.98 -4.22
CA PHE A 104 5.52 7.89 -5.36
C PHE A 104 4.30 7.86 -6.30
N ASP A 105 4.16 8.91 -7.09
CA ASP A 105 3.18 8.97 -8.17
C ASP A 105 3.75 8.38 -9.47
N LEU A 106 2.93 7.64 -10.21
CA LEU A 106 3.36 7.02 -11.45
C LEU A 106 3.58 8.08 -12.53
N THR A 107 4.65 7.91 -13.31
CA THR A 107 4.86 8.71 -14.52
C THR A 107 3.79 8.40 -15.57
N GLY A 108 3.22 9.48 -16.14
CA GLY A 108 2.23 9.40 -17.22
C GLY A 108 2.86 9.16 -18.60
N ARG A 109 2.01 9.13 -19.63
CA ARG A 109 2.44 9.03 -21.03
C ARG A 109 3.37 10.19 -21.38
N VAL A 110 4.60 9.89 -21.80
CA VAL A 110 5.50 10.91 -22.33
C VAL A 110 5.03 11.27 -23.74
N ALA A 111 4.75 12.55 -23.98
CA ALA A 111 4.49 13.04 -25.33
C ALA A 111 5.71 12.77 -26.23
N ALA A 112 5.45 12.29 -27.45
CA ALA A 112 6.43 11.94 -28.49
C ALA A 112 7.12 10.57 -28.37
N GLY A 113 6.39 9.51 -28.77
CA GLY A 113 6.80 8.55 -29.82
C GLY A 113 8.11 7.75 -29.69
N LYS A 114 8.91 7.91 -28.63
CA LYS A 114 10.21 7.23 -28.47
C LYS A 114 10.51 6.97 -26.99
N ARG A 115 9.82 6.01 -26.37
CA ARG A 115 10.32 5.14 -25.26
C ARG A 115 9.15 4.42 -24.57
N GLY A 116 9.01 3.12 -24.86
CA GLY A 116 8.33 2.13 -23.99
C GLY A 116 6.92 2.47 -23.47
N LYS A 117 6.39 1.59 -22.62
CA LYS A 117 5.17 1.87 -21.84
C LYS A 117 5.51 2.71 -20.61
N SER A 118 4.68 3.70 -20.28
CA SER A 118 4.80 4.48 -19.03
C SER A 118 4.53 3.62 -17.79
N GLN A 119 4.87 4.12 -16.59
CA GLN A 119 4.60 3.40 -15.34
C GLN A 119 3.09 3.22 -15.11
N ALA A 120 2.30 4.26 -15.39
CA ALA A 120 0.84 4.19 -15.32
C ALA A 120 0.27 3.13 -16.27
N GLU A 121 0.71 3.10 -17.53
CA GLU A 121 0.23 2.09 -18.50
C GLU A 121 0.58 0.66 -18.08
N ARG A 122 1.79 0.42 -17.57
CA ARG A 122 2.18 -0.91 -17.09
C ARG A 122 1.31 -1.36 -15.92
N PHE A 123 1.02 -0.45 -15.00
CA PHE A 123 0.17 -0.76 -13.86
C PHE A 123 -1.26 -1.07 -14.32
N GLU A 124 -1.84 -0.24 -15.19
CA GLU A 124 -3.23 -0.44 -15.65
C GLU A 124 -3.39 -1.70 -16.50
N GLU A 125 -2.41 -2.03 -17.34
CA GLU A 125 -2.42 -3.31 -18.07
C GLU A 125 -2.37 -4.50 -17.11
N TRP A 126 -1.51 -4.45 -16.10
CA TRP A 126 -1.42 -5.51 -15.10
C TRP A 126 -2.70 -5.61 -14.27
N LYS A 127 -3.24 -4.48 -13.78
CA LYS A 127 -4.51 -4.40 -13.06
C LYS A 127 -5.64 -5.00 -13.88
N SER A 128 -5.83 -4.54 -15.12
CA SER A 128 -6.88 -5.04 -16.01
C SER A 128 -6.76 -6.54 -16.25
N LYS A 129 -5.53 -7.04 -16.43
CA LYS A 129 -5.26 -8.46 -16.58
C LYS A 129 -5.69 -9.26 -15.35
N VAL A 130 -5.23 -8.89 -14.16
CA VAL A 130 -5.51 -9.69 -12.94
C VAL A 130 -6.97 -9.63 -12.51
N GLU A 131 -7.65 -8.50 -12.70
CA GLU A 131 -9.09 -8.38 -12.45
C GLU A 131 -9.91 -9.21 -13.45
N SER A 132 -9.52 -9.22 -14.73
CA SER A 132 -10.16 -10.05 -15.75
C SER A 132 -9.96 -11.54 -15.50
N GLU A 133 -8.75 -11.95 -15.10
CA GLU A 133 -8.45 -13.34 -14.73
C GLU A 133 -9.25 -13.80 -13.49
N ALA A 134 -9.48 -12.91 -12.53
CA ALA A 134 -10.34 -13.19 -11.38
C ALA A 134 -11.81 -13.33 -11.80
N SER A 135 -12.30 -12.40 -12.62
CA SER A 135 -13.67 -12.41 -13.15
C SER A 135 -13.98 -13.67 -13.98
N ALA A 136 -13.04 -14.10 -14.83
CA ALA A 136 -13.16 -15.34 -15.60
C ALA A 136 -13.26 -16.60 -14.70
N LYS A 137 -12.80 -16.52 -13.45
CA LYS A 137 -12.93 -17.58 -12.43
C LYS A 137 -14.15 -17.38 -11.53
N GLY A 138 -15.05 -16.46 -11.87
CA GLY A 138 -16.24 -16.13 -11.07
C GLY A 138 -15.95 -15.38 -9.77
N LYS A 139 -14.76 -14.78 -9.64
CA LYS A 139 -14.37 -13.98 -8.47
C LYS A 139 -14.48 -12.50 -8.77
N SER A 140 -14.98 -11.72 -7.81
CA SER A 140 -14.86 -10.27 -7.83
C SER A 140 -13.55 -9.89 -7.15
N LEU A 141 -12.67 -9.18 -7.87
CA LEU A 141 -11.43 -8.62 -7.34
C LEU A 141 -11.28 -7.19 -7.86
N SER A 142 -11.00 -6.25 -6.97
CA SER A 142 -10.65 -4.88 -7.32
C SER A 142 -9.27 -4.51 -6.78
N ILE A 143 -8.43 -3.96 -7.65
CA ILE A 143 -7.11 -3.45 -7.30
C ILE A 143 -7.18 -1.95 -7.10
N VAL A 144 -6.81 -1.51 -5.89
CA VAL A 144 -6.80 -0.10 -5.49
C VAL A 144 -5.34 0.36 -5.33
N LEU A 145 -4.90 1.30 -6.15
CA LEU A 145 -3.56 1.89 -6.03
C LEU A 145 -3.59 3.15 -5.19
N CYS A 146 -2.79 3.18 -4.13
CA CYS A 146 -2.56 4.34 -3.28
C CYS A 146 -1.15 4.89 -3.53
N THR A 147 -1.05 5.85 -4.44
CA THR A 147 0.19 6.57 -4.74
C THR A 147 0.48 7.66 -3.68
N ALA A 148 1.62 8.34 -3.80
CA ALA A 148 1.99 9.46 -2.93
C ALA A 148 0.88 10.52 -2.81
N ALA A 149 0.23 10.91 -3.92
CA ALA A 149 -0.88 11.86 -3.90
C ALA A 149 -2.10 11.32 -3.12
N VAL A 150 -2.45 10.05 -3.30
CA VAL A 150 -3.55 9.40 -2.55
C VAL A 150 -3.23 9.36 -1.06
N ILE A 151 -2.02 8.95 -0.70
CA ILE A 151 -1.56 8.89 0.69
C ILE A 151 -1.60 10.27 1.34
N CYS A 152 -1.16 11.32 0.62
CA CYS A 152 -1.25 12.69 1.12
C CYS A 152 -2.69 13.11 1.40
N ASN A 153 -3.64 12.78 0.51
CA ASN A 153 -5.06 13.09 0.72
C ASN A 153 -5.64 12.32 1.90
N GLN A 154 -5.32 11.04 2.06
CA GLN A 154 -5.74 10.24 3.21
C GLN A 154 -5.21 10.84 4.52
N LEU A 155 -3.94 11.24 4.56
CA LEU A 155 -3.35 11.91 5.72
C LEU A 155 -4.07 13.23 6.04
N LEU A 156 -4.45 14.02 5.04
CA LEU A 156 -5.21 15.25 5.26
C LEU A 156 -6.60 14.97 5.85
N GLU A 157 -7.25 13.87 5.46
CA GLU A 157 -8.55 13.47 5.99
C GLU A 157 -8.45 12.98 7.45
N ILE A 158 -7.45 12.15 7.77
CA ILE A 158 -7.42 11.42 9.05
C ILE A 158 -6.54 12.05 10.13
N ASP A 159 -5.65 12.98 9.76
CA ASP A 159 -4.68 13.61 10.66
C ASP A 159 -4.86 15.14 10.73
N PRO A 160 -6.05 15.65 11.14
CA PRO A 160 -6.34 17.08 11.14
C PRO A 160 -5.38 17.89 12.04
N TYR A 161 -4.83 17.26 13.08
CA TYR A 161 -3.92 17.90 14.04
C TYR A 161 -2.43 17.69 13.73
N GLY A 162 -2.08 16.87 12.73
CA GLY A 162 -0.68 16.70 12.30
C GLY A 162 0.14 15.70 13.14
N GLY A 163 -0.48 14.95 14.03
CA GLY A 163 0.19 14.01 14.92
C GLY A 163 0.82 12.84 14.16
N MET A 164 0.10 12.27 13.19
CA MET A 164 0.65 11.19 12.35
C MET A 164 1.80 11.70 11.49
N ARG A 165 1.63 12.87 10.86
CA ARG A 165 2.67 13.47 10.02
C ARG A 165 3.94 13.74 10.82
N ARG A 166 3.84 14.30 12.03
CA ARG A 166 5.00 14.48 12.91
C ARG A 166 5.62 13.15 13.30
N TYR A 167 4.82 12.19 13.75
CA TYR A 167 5.34 10.91 14.19
C TYR A 167 6.15 10.18 13.11
N TRP A 168 5.69 10.23 11.85
CA TRP A 168 6.29 9.49 10.73
C TRP A 168 7.40 10.24 10.00
N PHE A 169 7.35 11.57 9.93
CA PHE A 169 8.23 12.37 9.06
C PHE A 169 9.00 13.47 9.79
N ASP A 170 8.83 13.63 11.11
CA ASP A 170 9.63 14.57 11.89
C ASP A 170 10.95 13.92 12.34
N ASP A 171 12.06 14.46 11.86
CA ASP A 171 13.40 13.97 12.17
C ASP A 171 13.83 14.27 13.62
N THR A 172 13.15 15.19 14.30
CA THR A 172 13.43 15.49 15.72
C THR A 172 13.07 14.33 16.66
N LEU A 173 12.15 13.45 16.24
CA LEU A 173 11.81 12.21 16.94
C LEU A 173 12.71 11.02 16.55
N ASN A 174 13.51 11.17 15.49
CA ASN A 174 14.45 10.14 15.03
C ASN A 174 15.82 10.21 15.72
N ARG A 175 16.06 11.25 16.53
CA ARG A 175 17.26 11.32 17.36
C ARG A 175 17.04 10.51 18.64
N PRO A 176 17.84 9.48 18.95
CA PRO A 176 17.91 9.01 20.32
C PRO A 176 18.28 10.20 21.19
N GLY A 177 17.47 10.49 22.21
CA GLY A 177 17.73 11.60 23.12
C GLY A 177 19.16 11.48 23.62
N ASN A 178 19.97 12.51 23.39
CA ASN A 178 21.27 12.60 24.02
C ASN A 178 21.00 12.81 25.52
N PRO A 179 21.41 11.93 26.43
CA PRO A 179 21.27 12.19 27.84
C PRO A 179 22.34 13.21 28.21
N GLY A 180 21.98 14.49 28.25
CA GLY A 180 22.89 15.58 28.57
C GLY A 180 22.32 16.95 28.24
N ASP A 181 21.27 17.34 28.98
CA ASP A 181 21.01 18.73 29.38
C ASP A 181 20.91 18.72 30.92
#